data_AF-A0A4P7KPP9-F1
#
_entry.id   AF-A0A4P7KPP9-F1
#
_cell.length_a   1.000
_cell.length_b   1.000
_cell.length_c   1.000
_cell.angle_alpha   90.00
_cell.angle_beta   90.00
_cell.angle_gamma   90.00
#
_symmetry.space_group_name_H-M   'P 1'
#
loop_
_entity.id
_entity.type
_entity.pdbx_description
1 polymer ?
#
loop_
_entity_poly.entity_id
_entity_poly.type
_entity_poly.pdbx_seq_one_letter_code
_entity_poly.pdbx_strand_id
1 'polypeptide(L)' 'MLLHEQIEHLCESLKLNSIPTHWSSLAEKCIAQDKSYGEFLLSLLKCEQQQRDERTRNLLSRMAGFPAHKELNTFDFVVV' A
#
# COMPACT_ATOMS: atom_id res chain seq x y z
N MET A 1 -17.10 -20.00 4.03
CA MET A 1 -16.13 -18.95 4.37
C MET A 1 -15.63 -18.36 3.07
N LEU A 2 -15.83 -17.06 2.86
CA LEU A 2 -15.45 -16.39 1.62
C LEU A 2 -13.93 -16.19 1.58
N LEU A 3 -13.35 -16.14 0.37
CA LEU A 3 -11.91 -15.92 0.21
C LEU A 3 -11.47 -14.56 0.81
N HIS A 4 -12.33 -13.55 0.79
CA HIS A 4 -12.05 -12.26 1.42
C HIS A 4 -11.89 -12.37 2.95
N GLU A 5 -12.72 -13.17 3.64
CA GLU A 5 -12.67 -13.30 5.10
C GLU A 5 -11.37 -13.96 5.57
N GLN A 6 -10.90 -14.96 4.81
CA GLN A 6 -9.63 -15.64 5.12
C GLN A 6 -8.44 -14.70 4.96
N ILE A 7 -8.45 -13.89 3.90
CA ILE A 7 -7.41 -12.88 3.66
C ILE A 7 -7.44 -11.83 4.76
N GLU A 8 -8.63 -11.34 5.14
CA GLU A 8 -8.81 -10.33 6.18
C GLU A 8 -8.27 -10.82 7.53
N HIS A 9 -8.65 -12.03 7.96
CA HIS A 9 -8.20 -12.61 9.23
C HIS A 9 -6.67 -12.82 9.28
N LEU A 10 -6.05 -13.25 8.18
CA LEU A 10 -4.59 -13.36 8.08
C LEU A 10 -3.91 -11.99 8.10
N CYS A 11 -4.49 -11.01 7.41
CA CYS A 11 -3.99 -9.64 7.40
C CYS A 11 -4.07 -8.99 8.78
N GLU A 12 -5.14 -9.22 9.53
CA GLU A 12 -5.26 -8.78 10.93
C GLU A 12 -4.14 -9.35 11.80
N SER A 13 -3.88 -10.67 11.70
CA SER A 13 -2.81 -11.34 12.43
C SER A 13 -1.42 -10.76 12.12
N LEU A 14 -1.18 -10.42 10.85
CA LEU A 14 0.08 -9.84 10.37
C LEU A 14 0.15 -8.30 10.49
N LYS A 15 -0.89 -7.66 11.03
CA LYS A 15 -1.06 -6.20 11.11
C LYS A 15 -0.97 -5.50 9.75
N LEU A 16 -1.42 -6.17 8.69
CA LEU A 16 -1.43 -5.67 7.31
C LEU A 16 -2.78 -4.98 7.06
N ASN A 17 -2.86 -3.68 7.35
CA ASN A 17 -4.16 -2.99 7.37
C ASN A 17 -4.59 -2.50 5.98
N SER A 18 -3.67 -2.39 5.03
CA SER A 18 -3.95 -1.87 3.68
C SER A 18 -4.42 -2.99 2.75
N ILE A 19 -3.88 -4.19 2.96
CA ILE A 19 -4.10 -5.33 2.06
C ILE A 19 -5.58 -5.73 1.95
N PRO A 20 -6.37 -5.90 3.03
CA PRO A 20 -7.77 -6.32 2.97
C PRO A 20 -8.67 -5.41 2.12
N THR A 21 -8.35 -4.11 2.08
CA THR A 21 -9.13 -3.11 1.34
C THR A 21 -8.66 -2.96 -0.11
N HIS A 22 -7.37 -3.15 -0.38
CA HIS A 22 -6.78 -2.88 -1.70
C HIS A 22 -6.58 -4.12 -2.58
N TRP A 23 -6.54 -5.34 -2.01
CA TRP A 23 -6.20 -6.55 -2.77
C TRP A 23 -7.17 -6.86 -3.92
N SER A 24 -8.47 -6.67 -3.72
CA SER A 24 -9.51 -6.93 -4.73
C SER A 24 -9.35 -5.98 -5.93
N SER A 25 -9.23 -4.68 -5.67
CA SER A 25 -9.00 -3.67 -6.70
C SER A 25 -7.66 -3.88 -7.41
N LEU A 26 -6.61 -4.30 -6.69
CA LEU A 26 -5.33 -4.62 -7.31
C LEU A 26 -5.41 -5.87 -8.21
N ALA A 27 -6.20 -6.87 -7.81
CA ALA A 27 -6.39 -8.09 -8.58
C ALA A 27 -7.11 -7.77 -9.91
N GLU A 28 -8.18 -6.98 -9.85
CA GLU A 28 -8.88 -6.49 -11.04
C GLU A 28 -7.95 -5.69 -11.96
N LYS A 29 -7.13 -4.80 -11.39
CA LYS A 29 -6.13 -4.03 -12.16
C LYS A 29 -5.08 -4.93 -12.80
N CYS A 30 -4.65 -6.00 -12.14
CA CYS A 30 -3.67 -6.92 -12.70
C CYS A 30 -4.26 -7.74 -13.83
N ILE A 31 -5.51 -8.19 -13.70
CA ILE A 31 -6.24 -8.86 -14.79
C ILE A 31 -6.39 -7.90 -15.98
N ALA A 32 -6.80 -6.65 -15.73
CA ALA A 32 -6.98 -5.65 -16.79
C ALA A 32 -5.68 -5.25 -17.50
N GLN A 33 -4.53 -5.39 -16.83
CA GLN A 33 -3.22 -5.02 -17.36
C GLN A 33 -2.39 -6.22 -17.81
N ASP A 34 -2.99 -7.42 -17.87
CA ASP A 34 -2.32 -8.68 -18.19
C ASP A 34 -1.02 -8.89 -17.37
N LYS A 35 -1.06 -8.46 -16.10
CA LYS A 35 0.09 -8.53 -15.21
C LYS A 35 0.22 -9.93 -14.63
N SER A 36 1.46 -10.40 -14.56
CA SER A 36 1.77 -11.67 -13.91
C SER A 36 1.41 -11.66 -12.42
N TYR A 37 1.14 -12.84 -11.86
CA TYR A 37 0.87 -13.00 -10.43
C TYR A 37 1.99 -12.45 -9.53
N GLY A 38 3.24 -12.49 -9.99
CA GLY A 38 4.38 -11.88 -9.30
C GLY A 38 4.28 -10.36 -9.20
N GLU A 39 3.87 -9.69 -10.29
CA GLU A 39 3.67 -8.23 -10.32
C GLU A 39 2.50 -7.80 -9.44
N PHE A 40 1.44 -8.62 -9.37
CA PHE A 40 0.34 -8.43 -8.43
C PHE A 40 0.82 -8.47 -6.98
N LEU A 41 1.54 -9.53 -6.58
CA LEU A 41 2.07 -9.67 -5.23
C LEU A 41 3.04 -8.53 -4.87
N LEU A 42 3.91 -8.16 -5.80
CA LEU A 42 4.83 -7.04 -5.62
C LEU A 42 4.08 -5.73 -5.39
N SER A 43 3.06 -5.44 -6.20
CA SER A 43 2.26 -4.23 -6.08
C SER A 43 1.49 -4.18 -4.75
N LEU A 44 0.99 -5.34 -4.30
CA LEU A 44 0.29 -5.49 -3.03
C LEU A 44 1.20 -5.17 -1.83
N LEU A 45 2.42 -5.74 -1.83
CA LEU A 45 3.40 -5.50 -0.77
C LEU A 45 3.91 -4.06 -0.77
N LYS A 46 4.13 -3.46 -1.94
CA LYS A 46 4.50 -2.04 -2.06
C LYS A 46 3.43 -1.12 -1.48
N CYS A 47 2.16 -1.41 -1.74
CA CYS A 47 1.05 -0.61 -1.20
C CYS A 47 1.01 -0.65 0.34
N GLU A 48 1.19 -1.83 0.93
CA GLU A 48 1.24 -1.98 2.39
C GLU A 48 2.47 -1.27 3.00
N GLN A 49 3.64 -1.40 2.37
CA GLN A 49 4.84 -0.70 2.83
C GLN A 49 4.64 0.81 2.77
N GLN A 50 4.12 1.34 1.68
CA GLN A 50 3.86 2.77 1.52
C GLN A 50 2.92 3.29 2.62
N GLN A 51 1.84 2.58 2.95
CA GLN A 51 0.95 3.00 4.03
C GLN A 51 1.61 2.95 5.42
N ARG A 52 2.54 2.02 5.65
CA ARG A 52 3.31 1.96 6.91
C ARG A 52 4.29 3.13 7.01
N ASP A 53 4.95 3.45 5.90
CA ASP A 53 5.86 4.58 5.80
C ASP A 53 5.11 5.91 5.96
N GLU A 54 3.99 6.10 5.26
CA GLU A 54 3.12 7.28 5.40
C GLU A 54 2.61 7.45 6.83
N ARG A 55 2.20 6.37 7.50
CA ARG A 55 1.80 6.42 8.93
C ARG A 55 2.95 6.85 9.81
N THR A 56 4.13 6.27 9.62
CA THR A 56 5.33 6.58 10.41
C THR A 56 5.77 8.03 10.18
N ARG A 57 5.78 8.49 8.92
CA ARG A 57 6.09 9.86 8.52
C ARG A 57 5.07 10.85 9.08
N ASN A 58 3.78 10.54 9.03
CA ASN A 58 2.74 11.38 9.64
C ASN A 58 2.91 11.50 11.16
N LEU A 59 3.21 10.40 11.85
CA LEU A 59 3.44 10.43 13.31
C LEU A 59 4.67 11.27 13.66
N LEU A 60 5.79 11.05 12.96
CA LEU A 60 7.02 11.82 13.15
C LEU A 60 6.83 13.30 12.82
N SER A 61 6.14 13.61 11.72
CA SER A 61 5.81 14.98 11.31
C SER A 61 4.96 15.71 12.36
N ARG A 62 3.94 15.04 12.91
CA ARG A 62 3.10 15.58 13.99
C ARG A 62 3.88 15.78 15.29
N MET A 63 4.76 14.85 15.66
CA MET A 63 5.58 14.94 16.87
C MET A 63 6.66 16.03 16.79
N ALA A 64 7.15 16.34 15.59
CA ALA A 64 8.17 17.37 15.38
C ALA A 64 7.63 18.82 15.44
N GLY A 65 6.32 19.02 15.61
CA GLY A 65 5.72 20.37 15.65
C GLY A 65 5.80 21.15 14.34
N PHE A 66 6.12 20.49 13.23
CA PHE A 66 6.26 21.12 11.91
C PHE A 66 4.88 21.31 11.27
N PRO A 67 4.54 22.51 10.75
CA PRO A 67 3.31 22.72 10.01
C PRO A 67 3.42 21.97 8.68
N ALA A 68 2.61 20.92 8.53
CA ALA A 68 2.19 20.27 7.28
C ALA A 68 3.20 20.42 6.12
N HIS A 69 4.35 19.74 6.18
CA HIS A 69 5.27 19.72 5.04
C HIS A 69 4.99 18.51 4.15
N LYS A 70 4.23 18.82 3.09
CA LYS A 70 4.17 18.19 1.77
C LYS A 70 5.06 16.95 1.63
N GLU A 71 4.43 15.79 1.57
CA GLU A 71 5.10 14.59 1.09
C GLU A 71 5.49 14.78 -0.38
N LEU A 72 6.74 14.46 -0.64
CA LEU A 72 7.49 14.54 -1.89
C LEU A 72 6.88 13.68 -3.02
N ASN A 73 5.71 14.06 -3.56
CA ASN A 73 5.15 13.45 -4.78
C ASN A 73 5.40 14.29 -6.04
N THR A 74 6.54 14.98 -6.11
CA THR A 74 7.03 15.62 -7.35
C THR A 74 8.48 15.24 -7.60
N PHE A 75 8.83 13.98 -7.32
CA PHE A 75 10.00 13.38 -7.96
C PHE A 75 9.54 12.70 -9.24
N ASP A 76 9.38 13.53 -10.28
CA ASP A 76 9.49 13.06 -11.65
C ASP A 76 10.93 12.61 -11.84
N PHE A 77 11.18 11.30 -11.76
CA PHE A 77 12.40 10.72 -12.30
C PHE A 77 12.31 10.82 -13.83
N VAL A 78 12.63 11.99 -14.37
CA VAL A 78 12.97 12.13 -15.77
C VAL A 78 14.33 11.48 -15.97
N VAL A 79 14.32 10.26 -16.51
CA VAL A 79 15.50 9.68 -17.14
C VAL A 79 15.64 10.35 -18.50
N VAL A 80 16.60 11.28 -18.60
CA VAL A 80 17.29 11.64 -19.85
C VAL A 80 18.77 11.82 -19.54
#